data_AF-A0A817IWV5-F1
#
_entry.id   AF-A0A817IWV5-F1
#
_cell.length_a   1.000
_cell.length_b   1.000
_cell.length_c   1.000
_cell.angle_alpha   90.00
_cell.angle_beta   90.00
_cell.angle_gamma   90.00
#
_symmetry.space_group_name_H-M   'P 1'
#
loop_
_entity.id
_entity.type
_entity.pdbx_description
1 polymer ?
#
loop_
_entity_poly.entity_id
_entity_poly.type
_entity_poly.pdbx_seq_one_letter_code
_entity_poly.pdbx_strand_id
1 'polypeptide(L)'
;MPLVSIETSGTSSLKTMNTIRSTSSAFSLIHSGTSEANIELNHTSDLILQISGTSDVQLKGQVEGNARITVTGVGKLAALDCPMGRVDINVAGAGSAYINSKQGVYASASGASTIYYEGTLKSGKTTGASSIKSYFSNGNDDENENWLDLWSRSTKVVTGSWILLIFLGVIGYFICY
;
A
#
# COMPACT_ATOMS: atom_id res chain seq x y z
N MET A 1 -13.04 -30.58 7.27
CA MET A 1 -11.64 -30.32 6.87
C MET A 1 -11.54 -28.83 6.57
N PRO A 2 -10.64 -28.09 7.21
CA PRO A 2 -10.45 -26.66 6.91
C PRO A 2 -9.86 -26.48 5.51
N LEU A 3 -10.14 -25.34 4.87
CA LEU A 3 -9.59 -25.00 3.56
C LEU A 3 -8.08 -24.73 3.70
N VAL A 4 -7.28 -25.46 2.91
CA VAL A 4 -5.81 -25.41 2.97
C VAL A 4 -5.22 -24.63 1.80
N SER A 5 -5.79 -24.81 0.59
CA SER A 5 -5.28 -24.14 -0.60
C SER A 5 -6.37 -23.74 -1.59
N ILE A 6 -6.10 -22.68 -2.34
CA ILE A 6 -6.84 -22.28 -3.53
C ILE A 6 -5.81 -22.09 -4.65
N GLU A 7 -6.01 -22.79 -5.76
CA GLU A 7 -5.18 -22.68 -6.95
C GLU A 7 -6.05 -22.26 -8.13
N THR A 8 -5.58 -21.27 -8.88
CA THR A 8 -6.30 -20.69 -10.02
C THR A 8 -5.31 -20.41 -11.14
N SER A 9 -5.70 -20.79 -12.36
CA SER A 9 -4.85 -20.70 -13.55
C SER A 9 -5.63 -20.20 -14.77
N GLY A 10 -4.98 -19.43 -15.64
CA GLY A 10 -5.56 -18.93 -16.89
C GLY A 10 -6.17 -17.54 -16.72
N THR A 11 -7.31 -17.29 -17.37
CA THR A 11 -8.07 -16.05 -17.17
C THR A 11 -9.21 -16.32 -16.21
N SER A 12 -9.09 -15.81 -14.99
CA SER A 12 -10.04 -16.10 -13.91
C SER A 12 -10.26 -14.88 -13.01
N SER A 13 -11.41 -14.83 -12.37
CA SER A 13 -11.68 -13.85 -11.31
C SER A 13 -12.06 -14.62 -10.05
N LEU A 14 -11.27 -14.44 -9.00
CA LEU A 14 -11.47 -15.08 -7.71
C LEU A 14 -12.00 -14.03 -6.74
N LYS A 15 -13.25 -14.17 -6.31
CA LYS A 15 -13.84 -13.30 -5.31
C LYS A 15 -14.39 -14.12 -4.17
N THR A 16 -13.97 -13.82 -2.96
CA THR A 16 -14.60 -14.37 -1.76
C THR A 16 -15.84 -13.57 -1.44
N MET A 17 -17.00 -14.22 -1.36
CA MET A 17 -18.26 -13.57 -0.99
C MET A 17 -18.35 -13.28 0.52
N ASN A 18 -17.67 -14.09 1.33
CA ASN A 18 -17.59 -13.95 2.78
C ASN A 18 -16.15 -14.15 3.24
N THR A 19 -15.83 -13.64 4.43
CA THR A 19 -14.52 -13.83 5.07
C THR A 19 -14.18 -15.31 5.20
N ILE A 20 -13.09 -15.75 4.59
CA ILE A 20 -12.54 -17.08 4.81
C ILE A 20 -11.98 -17.11 6.23
N ARG A 21 -12.69 -17.81 7.12
CA ARG A 21 -12.21 -18.12 8.47
C ARG A 21 -11.61 -19.51 8.44
N SER A 22 -10.30 -19.58 8.64
CA SER A 22 -9.60 -20.85 8.75
C SER A 22 -8.84 -20.88 10.07
N THR A 23 -9.03 -21.93 10.85
CA THR A 23 -8.21 -22.27 12.03
C THR A 23 -7.12 -23.28 11.69
N SER A 24 -6.92 -23.56 10.40
CA SER A 24 -5.88 -24.46 9.91
C SER A 24 -4.48 -23.88 10.12
N SER A 25 -3.46 -24.73 10.14
CA SER A 25 -2.09 -24.29 10.41
C SER A 25 -1.44 -23.47 9.30
N ALA A 26 -1.91 -23.58 8.05
CA ALA A 26 -1.42 -22.78 6.92
C ALA A 26 -2.49 -22.65 5.82
N PHE A 27 -2.54 -21.47 5.19
CA PHE A 27 -3.37 -21.20 4.01
C PHE A 27 -2.49 -20.80 2.82
N SER A 28 -2.66 -21.47 1.67
CA SER A 28 -1.91 -21.21 0.45
C SER A 28 -2.81 -20.75 -0.70
N LEU A 29 -2.51 -19.56 -1.24
CA LEU A 29 -3.13 -19.08 -2.47
C LEU A 29 -2.08 -19.10 -3.60
N ILE A 30 -2.37 -19.84 -4.66
CA ILE A 30 -1.58 -19.88 -5.89
C ILE A 30 -2.42 -19.33 -7.04
N HIS A 31 -1.92 -18.29 -7.68
CA HIS A 31 -2.61 -17.59 -8.75
C HIS A 31 -1.68 -17.42 -9.95
N SER A 32 -2.09 -17.92 -11.12
CA SER A 32 -1.30 -17.89 -12.35
C SER A 32 -2.11 -17.45 -13.56
N GLY A 33 -1.57 -16.55 -14.38
CA GLY A 33 -2.21 -16.11 -15.64
C GLY A 33 -2.62 -14.64 -15.63
N THR A 34 -3.81 -14.33 -16.15
CA THR A 34 -4.33 -12.96 -16.23
C THR A 34 -5.62 -12.85 -15.44
N SER A 35 -5.55 -12.33 -14.23
CA SER A 35 -6.62 -12.59 -13.29
C SER A 35 -6.66 -11.65 -12.09
N GLU A 36 -7.86 -11.48 -11.55
CA GLU A 36 -8.16 -10.59 -10.42
C GLU A 36 -8.56 -11.45 -9.22
N ALA A 37 -7.98 -11.16 -8.05
CA ALA A 37 -8.33 -11.85 -6.82
C ALA A 37 -8.70 -10.86 -5.72
N ASN A 38 -9.93 -10.93 -5.22
CA ASN A 38 -10.39 -10.16 -4.06
C ASN A 38 -10.75 -11.12 -2.94
N ILE A 39 -9.89 -11.17 -1.93
CA ILE A 39 -9.93 -12.16 -0.87
C ILE A 39 -10.01 -11.45 0.47
N GLU A 40 -11.08 -11.74 1.20
CA GLU A 40 -11.20 -11.38 2.60
C GLU A 40 -10.91 -12.61 3.45
N LEU A 41 -9.85 -12.56 4.25
CA LEU A 41 -9.45 -13.65 5.12
C LEU A 41 -9.23 -13.20 6.56
N ASN A 42 -9.63 -14.06 7.48
CA ASN A 42 -9.27 -13.91 8.88
C ASN A 42 -8.62 -15.21 9.33
N HIS A 43 -7.30 -15.17 9.48
CA HIS A 43 -6.48 -16.35 9.73
C HIS A 43 -5.53 -16.11 10.90
N THR A 44 -5.52 -17.04 11.85
CA THR A 44 -4.65 -16.96 13.02
C THR A 44 -3.25 -17.52 12.78
N SER A 45 -2.98 -18.09 11.60
CA SER A 45 -1.75 -18.82 11.30
C SER A 45 -1.05 -18.30 10.04
N ASP A 46 -0.11 -19.06 9.49
CA ASP A 46 0.75 -18.59 8.41
C ASP A 46 0.02 -18.52 7.05
N LEU A 47 0.28 -17.46 6.30
CA LEU A 47 -0.25 -17.20 4.98
C LEU A 47 0.85 -17.36 3.92
N ILE A 48 0.57 -18.12 2.87
CA ILE A 48 1.44 -18.22 1.69
C ILE A 48 0.67 -17.72 0.47
N LEU A 49 1.19 -16.68 -0.18
CA LEU A 49 0.62 -16.06 -1.36
C LEU A 49 1.61 -16.12 -2.51
N GLN A 50 1.27 -16.82 -3.59
CA GLN A 50 2.06 -16.94 -4.80
C GLN A 50 1.27 -16.43 -5.99
N ILE A 51 1.78 -15.39 -6.64
CA ILE A 51 1.13 -14.69 -7.74
C ILE A 51 2.10 -14.68 -8.92
N SER A 52 1.64 -15.14 -10.08
CA SER A 52 2.44 -15.21 -11.31
C SER A 52 1.65 -14.73 -12.54
N GLY A 53 2.26 -13.90 -13.38
CA GLY A 53 1.66 -13.42 -14.63
C GLY A 53 1.23 -11.96 -14.57
N THR A 54 -0.01 -11.66 -14.99
CA THR A 54 -0.59 -10.32 -14.94
C THR A 54 -1.81 -10.27 -14.03
N SER A 55 -1.68 -9.69 -12.84
CA SER A 55 -2.76 -9.82 -11.85
C SER A 55 -2.90 -8.63 -10.91
N ASP A 56 -4.14 -8.37 -10.50
CA ASP A 56 -4.46 -7.47 -9.40
C ASP A 56 -5.04 -8.29 -8.24
N VAL A 57 -4.38 -8.23 -7.09
CA VAL A 57 -4.78 -9.00 -5.91
C VAL A 57 -5.03 -8.05 -4.75
N GLN A 58 -6.27 -8.05 -4.26
CA GLN A 58 -6.68 -7.33 -3.07
C GLN A 58 -6.91 -8.31 -1.93
N LEU A 59 -6.25 -8.04 -0.80
CA LEU A 59 -6.28 -8.86 0.39
C LEU A 59 -6.78 -8.03 1.56
N LYS A 60 -7.87 -8.46 2.20
CA LYS A 60 -8.49 -7.78 3.34
C LYS A 60 -8.67 -8.72 4.52
N GLY A 61 -8.76 -8.15 5.72
CA GLY A 61 -9.09 -8.88 6.95
C GLY A 61 -7.96 -8.82 7.97
N GLN A 62 -7.53 -9.95 8.52
CA GLN A 62 -6.46 -9.99 9.52
C GLN A 62 -5.70 -11.31 9.48
N VAL A 63 -4.37 -11.24 9.59
CA VAL A 63 -3.50 -12.43 9.70
C VAL A 63 -2.63 -12.29 10.95
N GLU A 64 -2.80 -13.16 11.93
CA GLU A 64 -1.96 -13.09 13.14
C GLU A 64 -0.57 -13.72 12.94
N GLY A 65 -0.47 -14.71 12.05
CA GLY A 65 0.77 -15.44 11.75
C GLY A 65 1.72 -14.72 10.80
N ASN A 66 2.66 -15.48 10.26
CA ASN A 66 3.64 -15.00 9.29
C ASN A 66 3.06 -15.06 7.87
N ALA A 67 3.33 -14.05 7.05
CA ALA A 67 2.94 -14.04 5.66
C ALA A 67 4.19 -14.15 4.76
N ARG A 68 4.15 -15.10 3.81
CA ARG A 68 5.13 -15.22 2.74
C ARG A 68 4.45 -14.91 1.42
N ILE A 69 4.90 -13.85 0.76
CA ILE A 69 4.29 -13.31 -0.44
C ILE A 69 5.33 -13.34 -1.56
N THR A 70 4.99 -13.94 -2.70
CA THR A 70 5.83 -13.95 -3.90
C THR A 70 5.00 -13.48 -5.09
N VAL A 71 5.42 -12.38 -5.71
CA VAL A 71 4.77 -11.78 -6.88
C VAL A 71 5.76 -11.78 -8.03
N THR A 72 5.43 -12.49 -9.12
CA THR A 72 6.25 -12.58 -10.32
C THR A 72 5.47 -12.14 -11.55
N GLY A 73 5.98 -11.17 -12.29
CA GLY A 73 5.36 -10.66 -13.51
C GLY A 73 4.94 -9.19 -13.41
N VAL A 74 3.73 -8.88 -13.84
CA VAL A 74 3.18 -7.52 -13.87
C VAL A 74 1.93 -7.43 -13.04
N GLY A 75 1.84 -6.49 -12.10
CA GLY A 75 0.62 -6.46 -11.30
C GLY A 75 0.65 -5.58 -10.08
N LYS A 76 -0.46 -5.62 -9.36
CA LYS A 76 -0.66 -4.90 -8.12
C LYS A 76 -1.08 -5.87 -7.02
N LEU A 77 -0.49 -5.70 -5.84
CA LEU A 77 -0.92 -6.39 -4.63
C LEU A 77 -1.31 -5.33 -3.60
N ALA A 78 -2.57 -5.32 -3.18
CA ALA A 78 -3.09 -4.41 -2.16
C ALA A 78 -3.47 -5.20 -0.90
N ALA A 79 -2.62 -5.16 0.12
CA ALA A 79 -2.80 -5.85 1.41
C ALA A 79 -2.61 -4.92 2.62
N LEU A 80 -2.93 -3.62 2.46
CA LEU A 80 -2.89 -2.64 3.55
C LEU A 80 -3.99 -2.90 4.59
N ASP A 81 -5.17 -3.30 4.12
CA ASP A 81 -6.36 -3.64 4.91
C ASP A 81 -6.26 -5.05 5.55
N CYS A 82 -5.07 -5.65 5.55
CA CYS A 82 -4.82 -6.96 6.12
C CYS A 82 -3.52 -6.90 6.93
N PRO A 83 -3.57 -6.46 8.20
CA PRO A 83 -2.38 -6.38 9.02
C PRO A 83 -1.91 -7.79 9.39
N MET A 84 -0.64 -8.06 9.09
CA MET A 84 0.02 -9.36 9.25
C MET A 84 1.06 -9.31 10.38
N GLY A 85 1.44 -10.47 10.94
CA GLY A 85 2.52 -10.57 11.92
C GLY A 85 3.87 -10.18 11.34
N ARG A 86 4.64 -11.17 10.84
CA ARG A 86 5.87 -10.96 10.07
C ARG A 86 5.57 -11.10 8.59
N VAL A 87 6.06 -10.18 7.75
CA VAL A 87 5.87 -10.26 6.30
C VAL A 87 7.20 -10.48 5.61
N ASP A 88 7.28 -11.53 4.79
CA ASP A 88 8.36 -11.80 3.85
C ASP A 88 7.80 -11.65 2.43
N ILE A 89 8.17 -10.57 1.74
CA ILE A 89 7.67 -10.23 0.41
C ILE A 89 8.80 -10.23 -0.61
N ASN A 90 8.58 -10.96 -1.71
CA ASN A 90 9.46 -10.96 -2.87
C ASN A 90 8.69 -10.56 -4.13
N VAL A 91 9.09 -9.47 -4.77
CA VAL A 91 8.49 -8.94 -6.00
C VAL A 91 9.52 -8.97 -7.13
N ALA A 92 9.19 -9.64 -8.22
CA ALA A 92 10.02 -9.75 -9.41
C ALA A 92 9.23 -9.38 -10.66
N GLY A 93 9.75 -8.43 -11.45
CA GLY A 93 9.11 -7.96 -12.68
C GLY A 93 8.76 -6.48 -12.61
N ALA A 94 7.54 -6.10 -13.00
CA ALA A 94 7.09 -4.71 -13.04
C ALA A 94 5.74 -4.54 -12.34
N GLY A 95 5.73 -3.98 -11.13
CA GLY A 95 4.49 -3.92 -10.35
C GLY A 95 4.64 -3.22 -9.01
N SER A 96 3.52 -3.10 -8.30
CA SER A 96 3.45 -2.41 -7.01
C SER A 96 2.82 -3.30 -5.94
N ALA A 97 3.46 -3.41 -4.79
CA ALA A 97 2.91 -4.15 -3.65
C ALA A 97 2.73 -3.24 -2.45
N TYR A 98 1.58 -3.32 -1.78
CA TYR A 98 1.26 -2.58 -0.57
C TYR A 98 0.97 -3.58 0.55
N ILE A 99 1.75 -3.53 1.62
CA ILE A 99 1.69 -4.50 2.72
C ILE A 99 1.66 -3.81 4.09
N ASN A 100 1.00 -4.45 5.06
CA ASN A 100 0.95 -3.98 6.43
C ASN A 100 1.46 -5.05 7.40
N SER A 101 2.49 -4.73 8.19
CA SER A 101 3.09 -5.66 9.16
C SER A 101 3.20 -5.05 10.56
N LYS A 102 2.86 -5.86 11.56
CA LYS A 102 2.97 -5.51 12.98
C LYS A 102 4.36 -5.80 13.57
N GLN A 103 5.00 -6.90 13.17
CA GLN A 103 6.25 -7.37 13.79
C GLN A 103 7.50 -7.05 12.98
N GLY A 104 7.39 -7.00 11.65
CA GLY A 104 8.49 -6.59 10.77
C GLY A 104 8.38 -7.11 9.35
N VAL A 105 9.00 -6.34 8.45
CA VAL A 105 8.98 -6.58 7.00
C VAL A 105 10.36 -6.99 6.49
N TYR A 106 10.41 -8.06 5.72
CA TYR A 106 11.54 -8.48 4.89
C TYR A 106 11.10 -8.31 3.44
N ALA A 107 11.66 -7.34 2.74
CA ALA A 107 11.25 -6.99 1.39
C ALA A 107 12.38 -7.21 0.39
N SER A 108 12.08 -7.91 -0.70
CA SER A 108 12.96 -8.07 -1.85
C SER A 108 12.23 -7.61 -3.10
N ALA A 109 12.75 -6.60 -3.80
CA ALA A 109 12.20 -6.09 -5.04
C ALA A 109 13.25 -6.21 -6.16
N SER A 110 12.82 -6.64 -7.34
CA SER A 110 13.68 -6.76 -8.52
C SER A 110 12.95 -6.34 -9.80
N GLY A 111 13.70 -5.86 -10.79
CA GLY A 111 13.16 -5.39 -12.06
C GLY A 111 12.77 -3.90 -12.03
N ALA A 112 11.50 -3.59 -12.28
CA ALA A 112 10.91 -2.26 -12.26
C ALA A 112 9.68 -2.22 -11.35
N SER A 113 9.89 -2.53 -10.06
CA SER A 113 8.81 -2.73 -9.08
C SER A 113 8.96 -1.85 -7.84
N THR A 114 7.85 -1.50 -7.20
CA THR A 114 7.85 -0.70 -5.96
C THR A 114 7.11 -1.42 -4.83
N ILE A 115 7.74 -1.54 -3.66
CA ILE A 115 7.12 -2.10 -2.46
C ILE A 115 6.84 -0.98 -1.48
N TYR A 116 5.57 -0.84 -1.12
CA TYR A 116 5.04 0.05 -0.11
C TYR A 116 4.74 -0.78 1.14
N TYR A 117 5.32 -0.41 2.27
CA TYR A 117 5.13 -1.16 3.51
C TYR A 117 4.77 -0.26 4.69
N GLU A 118 3.85 -0.72 5.53
CA GLU A 118 3.61 -0.15 6.86
C GLU A 118 4.29 -1.01 7.93
N GLY A 119 4.84 -0.34 8.95
CA GLY A 119 5.54 -0.99 10.06
C GLY A 119 7.06 -0.89 9.99
N THR A 120 7.75 -1.80 10.68
CA THR A 120 9.23 -1.75 10.79
C THR A 120 9.89 -2.60 9.71
N LEU A 121 10.67 -1.98 8.82
CA LEU A 121 11.53 -2.72 7.88
C LEU A 121 12.70 -3.37 8.63
N LYS A 122 12.82 -4.69 8.53
CA LYS A 122 13.94 -5.46 9.09
C LYS A 122 15.03 -5.72 8.05
N SER A 123 14.63 -5.97 6.81
CA SER A 123 15.56 -6.17 5.69
C SER A 123 14.93 -5.73 4.38
N GLY A 124 15.71 -5.06 3.54
CA GLY A 124 15.27 -4.57 2.23
C GLY A 124 16.35 -4.84 1.19
N LYS A 125 16.03 -5.57 0.13
CA LYS A 125 16.90 -5.80 -1.02
C LYS A 125 16.23 -5.29 -2.28
N THR A 126 16.92 -4.43 -3.02
CA THR A 126 16.43 -3.89 -4.29
C THR A 126 17.44 -4.16 -5.40
N THR A 127 16.96 -4.59 -6.56
CA THR A 127 17.77 -4.73 -7.78
C THR A 127 17.04 -4.15 -8.99
N GLY A 128 17.79 -3.64 -9.96
CA GLY A 128 17.23 -2.96 -11.13
C GLY A 128 16.65 -1.57 -10.78
N ALA A 129 15.59 -1.18 -11.47
CA ALA A 129 14.82 0.04 -11.25
C ALA A 129 13.71 -0.15 -10.19
N SER A 130 14.04 -0.83 -9.08
CA SER A 130 13.08 -1.10 -8.00
C SER A 130 13.21 -0.13 -6.83
N SER A 131 12.14 0.01 -6.03
CA SER A 131 12.11 0.91 -4.88
C SER A 131 11.33 0.31 -3.71
N ILE A 132 11.77 0.56 -2.49
CA ILE A 132 11.04 0.18 -1.28
C ILE A 132 10.77 1.48 -0.49
N LYS A 133 9.50 1.75 -0.21
CA LYS A 133 9.03 2.99 0.42
C LYS A 133 8.14 2.65 1.62
N SER A 134 8.31 3.36 2.72
CA SER A 134 7.33 3.30 3.80
C SER A 134 6.03 3.93 3.33
N TYR A 135 4.92 3.24 3.53
CA TYR A 135 3.59 3.79 3.40
C TYR A 135 3.19 4.32 4.77
N PHE A 136 2.64 5.54 4.79
CA PHE A 136 2.07 6.11 5.99
C PHE A 136 0.64 6.47 5.61
N SER A 137 -0.33 5.67 6.03
CA SER A 137 -1.74 6.02 5.91
C SER A 137 -2.01 7.25 6.77
N ASN A 138 -1.87 8.44 6.18
CA ASN A 138 -2.19 9.69 6.83
C ASN A 138 -3.72 9.83 6.82
N GLY A 139 -4.37 9.42 7.90
CA GLY A 139 -5.81 9.59 8.11
C GLY A 139 -6.18 11.04 8.37
N ASN A 140 -5.91 11.92 7.40
CA ASN A 140 -6.40 13.29 7.37
C ASN A 140 -7.30 13.46 6.14
N ASP A 141 -8.47 12.84 6.20
CA ASP A 141 -9.61 13.14 5.32
C ASP A 141 -10.47 14.28 5.92
N ASP A 142 -9.90 15.14 6.77
CA ASP A 142 -10.54 16.37 7.21
C ASP A 142 -9.79 17.58 6.64
N GLU A 143 -10.37 18.12 5.57
CA GLU A 143 -10.13 19.46 5.06
C GLU A 143 -10.25 20.48 6.22
N ASN A 144 -9.12 20.88 6.79
CA ASN A 144 -9.01 22.18 7.41
C ASN A 144 -7.64 22.78 7.08
N GLU A 145 -7.45 23.04 5.79
CA GLU A 145 -6.44 24.00 5.36
C GLU A 145 -6.90 25.40 5.81
N ASN A 146 -6.48 25.77 7.02
CA ASN A 146 -6.54 27.16 7.46
C ASN A 146 -5.55 27.97 6.62
N TRP A 147 -6.07 28.57 5.54
CA TRP A 147 -5.33 29.39 4.57
C TRP A 147 -4.51 30.53 5.20
N LEU A 148 -4.81 30.93 6.44
CA LEU A 148 -4.07 31.97 7.15
C LEU A 148 -2.65 31.54 7.58
N ASP A 149 -2.38 30.25 7.71
CA ASP A 149 -1.06 29.76 8.16
C ASP A 149 -0.03 29.64 7.01
N LEU A 150 -0.50 29.61 5.76
CA LEU A 150 0.36 29.59 4.57
C LEU A 150 0.92 30.97 4.21
N TRP A 151 0.20 32.06 4.53
CA TRP A 151 0.70 33.43 4.32
C TRP A 151 1.80 33.84 5.31
N SER A 152 1.82 33.27 6.52
CA SER A 152 2.83 33.60 7.54
C SER A 152 4.22 32.99 7.22
N ARG A 153 4.26 31.90 6.45
CA ARG A 153 5.49 31.19 6.07
C ARG A 153 6.16 31.73 4.81
N SER A 154 5.47 32.57 4.03
CA SER A 154 6.05 33.18 2.82
C SER A 154 6.89 34.46 3.10
N THR A 155 6.88 34.99 4.32
CA THR A 155 7.70 36.16 4.70
C THR A 155 8.80 35.79 5.68
N LYS A 156 9.72 34.93 5.26
CA LYS A 156 11.01 34.75 5.93
C LYS A 156 12.14 34.65 4.91
N VAL A 157 12.44 35.76 4.24
CA VAL A 157 13.77 35.99 3.66
C VAL A 157 14.13 37.47 3.80
N VAL A 158 15.37 37.69 4.27
CA VAL A 158 16.16 38.92 4.31
C VAL A 158 15.90 39.89 5.48
N THR A 159 16.59 39.60 6.58
CA THR A 159 17.20 40.62 7.44
C THR A 159 18.06 41.56 6.60
N GLY A 160 17.68 42.85 6.51
CA GLY A 160 18.57 43.87 5.98
C GLY A 160 17.85 45.10 5.44
N SER A 161 17.79 46.14 6.26
CA SER A 161 17.67 47.56 5.87
C SER A 161 16.33 48.05 5.30
N TRP A 162 15.99 49.27 5.71
CA TRP A 162 14.74 49.98 5.47
C TRP A 162 14.30 49.98 4.00
N ILE A 163 13.04 49.61 3.73
CA ILE A 163 12.20 50.31 2.74
C ILE A 163 10.72 50.02 2.98
N LEU A 164 10.00 51.11 3.23
CA LEU A 164 8.55 51.26 3.19
C LEU A 164 8.12 51.16 1.73
N LEU A 165 7.15 50.31 1.37
CA LEU A 165 6.35 50.52 0.15
C LEU A 165 4.97 49.86 0.27
N ILE A 166 3.99 50.73 0.34
CA ILE A 166 2.55 50.53 0.25
C ILE A 166 2.24 49.98 -1.16
N PHE A 167 1.40 48.96 -1.27
CA PHE A 167 0.59 48.74 -2.47
C PHE A 167 -0.86 48.45 -2.08
N LEU A 168 -1.70 49.47 -2.31
CA LEU A 168 -3.14 49.35 -2.48
C LEU A 168 -3.45 48.33 -3.59
N GLY A 169 -4.58 47.63 -3.45
CA GLY A 169 -5.33 47.22 -4.64
C GLY A 169 -6.28 46.05 -4.42
N VAL A 170 -7.57 46.35 -4.60
CA VAL A 170 -8.67 45.43 -4.96
C VAL A 170 -9.47 44.83 -3.78
N ILE A 171 -10.52 45.55 -3.38
CA ILE A 171 -11.80 44.93 -3.02
C ILE A 171 -12.85 45.57 -3.92
N GLY A 172 -13.30 44.81 -4.92
CA GLY A 172 -14.48 45.14 -5.70
C GLY A 172 -15.74 44.86 -4.88
N TYR A 173 -16.72 45.75 -4.98
CA TYR A 173 -18.12 45.39 -4.77
C TYR A 173 -18.93 45.97 -5.92
N PHE A 174 -19.34 45.08 -6.80
CA PHE A 174 -20.28 45.28 -7.87
C PHE A 174 -21.63 44.79 -7.33
N ILE A 175 -22.50 45.68 -6.87
CA ILE A 175 -23.92 45.35 -6.67
C ILE A 175 -24.75 46.50 -7.25
N CYS A 176 -25.48 46.14 -8.28
CA CYS A 176 -26.48 46.93 -9.00
C CYS A 176 -27.76 47.02 -8.16
N TYR A 177 -28.22 48.24 -7.86
CA TYR A 177 -29.62 48.68 -8.02
C TYR A 177 -29.73 50.19 -7.80
#